data_AF-A0A521A2J9-F1
#
_entry.id   AF-A0A521A2J9-F1
#
_cell.length_a   1.000
_cell.length_b   1.000
_cell.length_c   1.000
_cell.angle_alpha   90.00
_cell.angle_beta   90.00
_cell.angle_gamma   90.00
#
_symmetry.space_group_name_H-M   'P 1'
#
loop_
_entity.id
_entity.type
_entity.pdbx_description
1 polymer ?
#
loop_
_entity_poly.entity_id
_entity_poly.type
_entity_poly.pdbx_seq_one_letter_code
_entity_poly.pdbx_strand_id
1 'polypeptide(L)'
;VIKIMALALPFYSLNLFSFSIMNGFAKYSFLMIINIIGQIMGLSVTLLLIWQNNIDGALISVVISPSLMFLITLVGILNRKNFTSMIKVTSIDVAWLKKFSPYALMAVVSGIAFPFVIIAIRNHIISVEGLKEAGFWEAMNRISSYYLMFVNSIMALYFLPRFAEIENKQEFRDEIFDFYKTIIPVFALGLLVIYLLRPFIVTLLLTDEFIPVEDLFGWQILGDFVKVLSVVIAYQFIAKKMFWHFIITEMFLLLMTYFTSIYLIDIYGVKGANIAHFVSYVLYYIVILIIFGSSLFGLIEDEPHDLT
;
A
#
# COMPACT_ATOMS: atom_id res chain seq x y z
N VAL A 1 13.53 21.90 -8.46
CA VAL A 1 12.77 20.78 -7.84
C VAL A 1 13.64 19.89 -6.94
N ILE A 2 14.66 19.18 -7.45
CA ILE A 2 15.48 18.22 -6.65
C ILE A 2 16.09 18.86 -5.38
N LYS A 3 16.66 20.07 -5.47
CA LYS A 3 17.21 20.77 -4.29
C LYS A 3 16.12 21.11 -3.24
N ILE A 4 14.93 21.49 -3.71
CA ILE A 4 13.79 21.79 -2.83
C ILE A 4 13.30 20.48 -2.18
N MET A 5 13.26 19.39 -2.94
CA MET A 5 12.92 18.05 -2.45
C MET A 5 13.86 17.61 -1.34
N ALA A 6 15.17 17.79 -1.51
CA ALA A 6 16.16 17.49 -0.48
C ALA A 6 15.92 18.29 0.81
N LEU A 7 15.52 19.57 0.70
CA LEU A 7 15.18 20.41 1.86
C LEU A 7 13.84 20.02 2.52
N ALA A 8 12.87 19.52 1.75
CA ALA A 8 11.55 19.14 2.25
C ALA A 8 11.48 17.75 2.90
N LEU A 9 12.33 16.81 2.45
CA LEU A 9 12.35 15.42 2.91
C LEU A 9 12.44 15.26 4.45
N PRO A 10 13.25 16.05 5.18
CA PRO A 10 13.27 16.02 6.64
C PRO A 10 11.90 16.36 7.26
N PHE A 11 11.21 17.38 6.75
CA PHE A 11 9.89 17.78 7.24
C PHE A 11 8.84 16.70 6.97
N TYR A 12 8.89 16.07 5.79
CA TYR A 12 8.04 14.93 5.47
C TYR A 12 8.26 13.76 6.44
N SER A 13 9.52 13.40 6.69
CA SER A 13 9.88 12.33 7.61
C SER A 13 9.42 12.63 9.04
N LEU A 14 9.57 13.88 9.50
CA LEU A 14 9.08 14.33 10.80
C LEU A 14 7.55 14.33 10.89
N ASN A 15 6.83 14.62 9.79
CA ASN A 15 5.37 14.45 9.74
C ASN A 15 4.98 13.00 9.95
N LEU A 16 5.54 12.09 9.15
CA LEU A 16 5.24 10.66 9.24
C LEU A 16 5.54 10.12 10.64
N PHE A 17 6.67 10.53 11.22
CA PHE A 17 7.04 10.14 12.58
C PHE A 17 6.04 10.66 13.63
N SER A 18 5.66 11.94 13.55
CA SER A 18 4.69 12.56 14.45
C SER A 18 3.32 11.88 14.35
N PHE A 19 2.87 11.62 13.12
CA PHE A 19 1.60 10.95 12.84
C PHE A 19 1.61 9.51 13.37
N SER A 20 2.72 8.78 13.21
CA SER A 20 2.89 7.42 13.72
C SER A 20 2.84 7.35 15.25
N ILE A 21 3.52 8.27 15.95
CA ILE A 21 3.44 8.36 17.42
C ILE A 21 2.00 8.60 17.87
N MET A 22 1.31 9.54 17.23
CA MET A 22 -0.06 9.87 17.61
C MET A 22 -1.04 8.74 17.30
N ASN A 23 -0.84 8.02 16.19
CA ASN A 23 -1.59 6.81 15.87
C ASN A 23 -1.40 5.74 16.94
N GLY A 24 -0.17 5.58 17.45
CA GLY A 24 0.13 4.66 18.57
C GLY A 24 -0.60 5.00 19.88
N PHE A 25 -0.91 6.28 20.12
CA PHE A 25 -1.72 6.73 21.27
C PHE A 25 -3.25 6.66 21.04
N ALA A 26 -3.71 6.07 19.93
CA ALA A 26 -5.13 5.85 19.62
C ALA A 26 -6.00 7.14 19.60
N LYS A 27 -5.42 8.32 19.36
CA LYS A 27 -6.15 9.60 19.26
C LYS A 27 -6.70 9.85 17.84
N TYR A 28 -7.45 8.88 17.32
CA TYR A 28 -7.86 8.83 15.92
C TYR A 28 -8.67 10.05 15.48
N SER A 29 -9.62 10.53 16.28
CA SER A 29 -10.54 11.61 15.87
C SER A 29 -9.82 12.96 15.64
N PHE A 30 -8.81 13.27 16.44
CA PHE A 30 -8.06 14.52 16.29
C PHE A 30 -7.08 14.48 15.12
N LEU A 31 -6.38 13.35 14.97
CA LEU A 31 -5.50 13.12 13.81
C LEU A 31 -6.26 13.13 12.50
N MET A 32 -7.47 12.57 12.49
CA MET A 32 -8.33 12.57 11.32
C MET A 32 -8.69 14.01 10.91
N ILE A 33 -9.06 14.89 11.86
CA ILE A 33 -9.34 16.31 11.57
C ILE A 33 -8.09 17.01 11.00
N ILE A 34 -6.92 16.82 11.63
CA ILE A 34 -5.66 17.38 11.12
C ILE A 34 -5.37 16.88 9.70
N ASN A 35 -5.58 15.59 9.44
CA ASN A 35 -5.35 14.98 8.14
C ASN A 35 -6.29 15.60 7.09
N ILE A 36 -7.59 15.69 7.38
CA ILE A 36 -8.58 16.31 6.47
C ILE A 36 -8.20 17.76 6.15
N ILE A 37 -7.90 18.58 7.17
CA ILE A 37 -7.47 19.97 6.96
C ILE A 37 -6.19 20.03 6.13
N GLY A 38 -5.21 19.18 6.46
CA GLY A 38 -3.95 19.08 5.74
C GLY A 38 -4.10 18.69 4.27
N GLN A 39 -5.01 17.76 3.97
CA GLN A 39 -5.31 17.34 2.60
C GLN A 39 -6.00 18.47 1.81
N ILE A 40 -6.97 19.16 2.42
CA ILE A 40 -7.64 20.30 1.77
C ILE A 40 -6.64 21.42 1.49
N MET A 41 -5.79 21.77 2.46
CA MET A 41 -4.75 22.79 2.26
C MET A 41 -3.71 22.36 1.21
N GLY A 42 -3.27 21.10 1.25
CA GLY A 42 -2.34 20.54 0.27
C GLY A 42 -2.91 20.56 -1.15
N LEU A 43 -4.21 20.26 -1.30
CA LEU A 43 -4.92 20.37 -2.57
C LEU A 43 -4.96 21.82 -3.05
N SER A 44 -5.37 22.76 -2.20
CA SER A 44 -5.45 24.18 -2.55
C SER A 44 -4.09 24.75 -3.02
N VAL A 45 -3.01 24.40 -2.32
CA VAL A 45 -1.64 24.82 -2.70
C VAL A 45 -1.22 24.17 -4.01
N THR A 46 -1.56 22.90 -4.21
CA THR A 46 -1.27 22.19 -5.46
C THR A 46 -1.98 22.85 -6.64
N LEU A 47 -3.27 23.13 -6.52
CA LEU A 47 -4.06 23.79 -7.57
C LEU A 47 -3.52 25.19 -7.88
N LEU A 48 -3.18 25.98 -6.86
CA LEU A 48 -2.61 27.32 -7.03
C LEU A 48 -1.28 27.27 -7.78
N LEU A 49 -0.37 26.38 -7.40
CA LEU A 49 0.94 26.27 -8.03
C LEU A 49 0.84 25.74 -9.47
N ILE A 50 -0.04 24.78 -9.72
CA ILE A 50 -0.32 24.30 -11.09
C ILE A 50 -0.87 25.44 -11.94
N TRP A 51 -1.79 26.24 -11.41
CA TRP A 51 -2.36 27.37 -12.15
C TRP A 51 -1.31 28.43 -12.52
N GLN A 52 -0.31 28.66 -11.66
CA GLN A 52 0.75 29.64 -11.92
C GLN A 52 1.85 29.10 -12.84
N ASN A 53 2.30 27.86 -12.62
CA ASN A 53 3.56 27.33 -13.16
C ASN A 53 3.41 25.99 -13.90
N ASN A 54 2.18 25.54 -14.18
CA ASN A 54 1.86 24.27 -14.86
C ASN A 54 2.61 23.07 -14.24
N ILE A 55 3.45 22.39 -15.03
CA ILE A 55 4.20 21.19 -14.62
C ILE A 55 5.23 21.52 -13.52
N ASP A 56 5.95 22.64 -13.64
CA ASP A 56 6.90 23.05 -12.60
C ASP A 56 6.19 23.35 -11.29
N GLY A 57 4.99 23.94 -11.36
CA GLY A 57 4.09 24.15 -10.24
C GLY A 57 3.68 22.84 -9.56
N ALA A 58 3.28 21.83 -10.35
CA ALA A 58 2.97 20.50 -9.85
C ALA A 58 4.18 19.85 -9.16
N LEU A 59 5.37 19.95 -9.76
CA LEU A 59 6.59 19.38 -9.19
C LEU A 59 6.99 20.06 -7.88
N ILE A 60 6.79 21.39 -7.77
CA ILE A 60 7.03 22.13 -6.54
C ILE A 60 6.00 21.79 -5.48
N SER A 61 4.72 21.61 -5.84
CA SER A 61 3.67 21.29 -4.87
C SER A 61 3.86 19.91 -4.22
N VAL A 62 4.33 18.92 -4.97
CA VAL A 62 4.69 17.57 -4.46
C VAL A 62 5.70 17.69 -3.31
N VAL A 63 6.58 18.68 -3.37
CA VAL A 63 7.64 18.91 -2.37
C VAL A 63 7.14 19.74 -1.18
N ILE A 64 6.31 20.76 -1.43
CA ILE A 64 5.88 21.71 -0.39
C ILE A 64 4.71 21.15 0.43
N SER A 65 3.74 20.47 -0.20
CA SER A 65 2.53 19.97 0.45
C SER A 65 2.81 19.10 1.70
N PRO A 66 3.76 18.15 1.69
CA PRO A 66 4.06 17.37 2.88
C PRO A 66 4.75 18.19 3.98
N SER A 67 5.52 19.22 3.61
CA SER A 67 6.12 20.16 4.57
C SER A 67 5.05 21.03 5.24
N LEU A 68 4.03 21.45 4.49
CA LEU A 68 2.87 22.17 5.06
C LEU A 68 2.07 21.27 6.00
N MET A 69 1.82 20.01 5.61
CA MET A 69 1.17 19.03 6.47
C MET A 69 1.93 18.84 7.79
N PHE A 70 3.28 18.82 7.75
CA PHE A 70 4.10 18.76 8.95
C PHE A 70 3.82 19.92 9.90
N LEU A 71 3.83 21.15 9.38
CA LEU A 71 3.59 22.34 10.19
C LEU A 71 2.20 22.30 10.84
N ILE A 72 1.16 21.92 10.10
CA ILE A 72 -0.20 21.78 10.64
C ILE A 72 -0.24 20.72 11.75
N THR A 73 0.40 19.58 11.52
CA THR A 73 0.46 18.48 12.50
C THR A 73 1.22 18.90 13.76
N LEU A 74 2.36 19.57 13.60
CA LEU A 74 3.19 20.05 14.71
C LEU A 74 2.44 21.08 15.57
N VAL A 75 1.81 22.08 14.94
CA VAL A 75 1.00 23.09 15.64
C VAL A 75 -0.16 22.40 16.38
N GLY A 76 -0.83 21.43 15.74
CA GLY A 76 -1.89 20.66 16.37
C GLY A 76 -1.45 19.89 17.61
N ILE A 77 -0.27 19.25 17.57
CA ILE A 77 0.32 18.54 18.71
C ILE A 77 0.66 19.49 19.84
N LEU A 78 1.41 20.56 19.52
CA LEU A 78 1.91 21.52 20.51
C LEU A 78 0.76 22.24 21.25
N ASN A 79 -0.34 22.56 20.55
CA ASN A 79 -1.46 23.28 21.14
C ASN A 79 -2.36 22.43 22.05
N ARG A 80 -2.33 21.09 21.97
CA ARG A 80 -3.25 20.24 22.77
C ARG A 80 -2.60 19.60 23.99
N LYS A 81 -1.41 19.03 23.87
CA LYS A 81 -0.65 18.42 24.98
C LYS A 81 0.81 18.34 24.56
N ASN A 82 1.69 18.93 25.37
CA ASN A 82 3.12 18.97 25.07
C ASN A 82 3.79 17.59 25.30
N PHE A 83 3.58 16.65 24.39
CA PHE A 83 4.19 15.32 24.40
C PHE A 83 5.71 15.38 24.22
N THR A 84 6.26 16.51 23.77
CA THR A 84 7.71 16.75 23.67
C THR A 84 8.41 16.53 25.00
N SER A 85 7.74 16.78 26.13
CA SER A 85 8.28 16.54 27.47
C SER A 85 8.43 15.06 27.84
N MET A 86 7.73 14.16 27.14
CA MET A 86 7.83 12.70 27.32
C MET A 86 8.90 12.06 26.43
N ILE A 87 9.38 12.76 25.39
CA ILE A 87 10.42 12.27 24.49
C ILE A 87 11.79 12.65 25.08
N LYS A 88 12.42 11.70 25.79
CA LYS A 88 13.78 11.85 26.30
C LYS A 88 14.73 10.94 25.55
N VAL A 89 15.72 11.52 24.88
CA VAL A 89 16.77 10.79 24.12
C VAL A 89 17.58 9.85 25.05
N THR A 90 17.63 10.14 26.34
CA THR A 90 18.32 9.33 27.35
C THR A 90 17.56 8.07 27.79
N SER A 91 16.33 7.86 27.31
CA SER A 91 15.48 6.71 27.68
C SER A 91 15.37 5.65 26.58
N ILE A 92 16.37 5.54 25.70
CA ILE A 92 16.40 4.52 24.64
C ILE A 92 16.70 3.15 25.27
N ASP A 93 15.72 2.25 25.21
CA ASP A 93 15.89 0.87 25.63
C ASP A 93 16.16 -0.04 24.42
N VAL A 94 17.35 -0.62 24.39
CA VAL A 94 17.82 -1.53 23.34
C VAL A 94 16.96 -2.80 23.27
N ALA A 95 16.39 -3.26 24.39
CA ALA A 95 15.51 -4.43 24.41
C ALA A 95 14.21 -4.16 23.61
N TRP A 96 13.62 -2.98 23.78
CA TRP A 96 12.45 -2.56 23.00
C TRP A 96 12.78 -2.37 21.52
N LEU A 97 13.94 -1.77 21.19
CA LEU A 97 14.40 -1.66 19.81
C LEU A 97 14.52 -3.03 19.13
N LYS A 98 15.12 -4.02 19.81
CA LYS A 98 15.20 -5.41 19.29
C LYS A 98 13.83 -6.07 19.15
N LYS A 99 12.88 -5.75 20.03
CA LYS A 99 11.51 -6.30 19.96
C LYS A 99 10.77 -5.82 18.71
N PHE A 100 10.95 -4.54 18.36
CA PHE A 100 10.29 -3.90 17.21
C PHE A 100 11.09 -3.96 15.90
N SER A 101 12.38 -4.30 15.93
CA SER A 101 13.23 -4.30 14.73
C SER A 101 12.71 -5.19 13.59
N PRO A 102 12.03 -6.34 13.81
CA PRO A 102 11.51 -7.12 12.69
C PRO A 102 10.41 -6.38 11.93
N TYR A 103 9.53 -5.64 12.62
CA TYR A 103 8.51 -4.81 11.96
C TYR A 103 9.13 -3.67 11.16
N ALA A 104 10.16 -3.02 11.73
CA ALA A 104 10.90 -1.97 11.03
C ALA A 104 11.59 -2.52 9.77
N LEU A 105 12.23 -3.69 9.86
CA LEU A 105 12.89 -4.34 8.73
C LEU A 105 11.90 -4.76 7.65
N MET A 106 10.76 -5.36 8.02
CA MET A 106 9.68 -5.67 7.07
C MET A 106 9.23 -4.41 6.32
N ALA A 107 8.96 -3.33 7.04
CA ALA A 107 8.51 -2.07 6.44
C ALA A 107 9.58 -1.43 5.53
N VAL A 108 10.86 -1.48 5.91
CA VAL A 108 11.97 -0.95 5.10
C VAL A 108 12.15 -1.77 3.82
N VAL A 109 12.11 -3.11 3.91
CA VAL A 109 12.26 -3.98 2.74
C VAL A 109 11.14 -3.70 1.74
N SER A 110 9.87 -3.72 2.17
CA SER A 110 8.74 -3.42 1.29
C SER A 110 8.77 -1.98 0.77
N GLY A 111 9.07 -1.01 1.64
CA GLY A 111 9.06 0.41 1.33
C GLY A 111 10.16 0.85 0.36
N ILE A 112 11.23 0.06 0.23
CA ILE A 112 12.32 0.33 -0.71
C ILE A 112 12.20 -0.54 -1.96
N ALA A 113 12.01 -1.85 -1.78
CA ALA A 113 12.12 -2.81 -2.88
C ALA A 113 10.98 -2.67 -3.91
N PHE A 114 9.74 -2.42 -3.48
CA PHE A 114 8.62 -2.20 -4.40
C PHE A 114 8.83 -0.99 -5.33
N PRO A 115 9.18 0.21 -4.82
CA PRO A 115 9.50 1.35 -5.68
C PRO A 115 10.59 1.07 -6.72
N PHE A 116 11.64 0.31 -6.37
CA PHE A 116 12.67 -0.07 -7.34
C PHE A 116 12.12 -0.92 -8.47
N VAL A 117 11.30 -1.94 -8.15
CA VAL A 117 10.66 -2.80 -9.17
C VAL A 117 9.71 -1.99 -10.06
N ILE A 118 8.87 -1.12 -9.48
CA ILE A 118 7.94 -0.26 -10.22
C ILE A 118 8.71 0.68 -11.17
N ILE A 119 9.78 1.31 -10.71
CA ILE A 119 10.62 2.18 -11.54
C ILE A 119 11.29 1.38 -12.67
N ALA A 120 11.78 0.17 -12.37
CA ALA A 120 12.41 -0.67 -13.38
C ALA A 120 11.41 -1.11 -14.46
N ILE A 121 10.21 -1.53 -14.08
CA ILE A 121 9.12 -1.87 -15.02
C ILE A 121 8.74 -0.64 -15.85
N ARG A 122 8.55 0.51 -15.21
CA ARG A 122 8.23 1.76 -15.92
C ARG A 122 9.30 2.12 -16.95
N ASN A 123 10.57 2.04 -16.58
CA ASN A 123 11.68 2.31 -17.50
C ASN A 123 11.72 1.31 -18.65
N HIS A 124 11.38 0.04 -18.40
CA HIS A 124 11.25 -0.97 -19.44
C HIS A 124 10.13 -0.63 -20.43
N ILE A 125 8.93 -0.29 -19.93
CA ILE A 125 7.81 0.17 -20.78
C ILE A 125 8.23 1.37 -21.62
N ILE A 126 8.92 2.36 -21.02
CA ILE A 126 9.43 3.52 -21.77
C ILE A 126 10.38 3.10 -22.90
N SER A 127 11.23 2.10 -22.65
CA SER A 127 12.21 1.65 -23.64
C SER A 127 11.59 0.85 -24.80
N VAL A 128 10.52 0.10 -24.55
CA VAL A 128 9.88 -0.77 -25.56
C VAL A 128 8.74 -0.04 -26.28
N GLU A 129 7.88 0.64 -25.52
CA GLU A 129 6.60 1.18 -25.98
C GLU A 129 6.55 2.72 -25.96
N GLY A 130 7.51 3.36 -25.28
CA GLY A 130 7.62 4.82 -25.20
C GLY A 130 6.97 5.44 -23.97
N LEU A 131 7.17 6.75 -23.80
CA LEU A 131 6.75 7.50 -22.61
C LEU A 131 5.23 7.58 -22.44
N LYS A 132 4.49 7.61 -23.55
CA LYS A 132 3.03 7.71 -23.54
C LYS A 132 2.39 6.48 -22.89
N GLU A 133 2.83 5.30 -23.31
CA GLU A 133 2.35 4.02 -22.80
C GLU A 133 2.71 3.82 -21.32
N ALA A 134 3.92 4.23 -20.91
CA ALA A 134 4.28 4.28 -19.49
C ALA A 134 3.37 5.22 -18.67
N GLY A 135 2.88 6.30 -19.28
CA GLY A 135 1.90 7.20 -18.69
C GLY A 135 0.54 6.53 -18.49
N PHE A 136 0.09 5.71 -19.45
CA PHE A 136 -1.16 4.94 -19.33
C PHE A 136 -1.09 3.91 -18.22
N TRP A 137 0.03 3.18 -18.12
CA TRP A 137 0.26 2.24 -17.04
C TRP A 137 0.28 2.91 -15.66
N GLU A 138 0.94 4.06 -15.53
CA GLU A 138 0.94 4.85 -14.30
C GLU A 138 -0.47 5.33 -13.92
N ALA A 139 -1.25 5.80 -14.90
CA ALA A 139 -2.64 6.20 -14.68
C ALA A 139 -3.51 5.03 -14.20
N MET A 140 -3.36 3.85 -14.81
CA MET A 140 -4.07 2.64 -14.38
C MET A 140 -3.68 2.24 -12.94
N ASN A 141 -2.39 2.21 -12.62
CA ASN A 141 -1.91 1.93 -11.26
C ASN A 141 -2.45 2.94 -10.25
N ARG A 142 -2.55 4.21 -10.63
CA ARG A 142 -3.11 5.27 -9.79
C ARG A 142 -4.59 5.04 -9.52
N ILE A 143 -5.39 4.76 -10.54
CA ILE A 143 -6.81 4.40 -10.39
C ILE A 143 -6.96 3.18 -9.47
N SER A 144 -6.15 2.14 -9.70
CA SER A 144 -6.11 0.95 -8.85
C SER A 144 -5.85 1.26 -7.38
N SER A 145 -4.86 2.11 -7.12
CA SER A 145 -4.50 2.51 -5.76
C SER A 145 -5.66 3.17 -5.02
N TYR A 146 -6.52 3.94 -5.70
CA TYR A 146 -7.61 4.66 -5.04
C TYR A 146 -8.69 3.73 -4.49
N TYR A 147 -9.15 2.74 -5.25
CA TYR A 147 -10.13 1.79 -4.70
C TYR A 147 -9.49 0.80 -3.72
N LEU A 148 -8.21 0.44 -3.90
CA LEU A 148 -7.50 -0.42 -2.96
C LEU A 148 -7.25 0.25 -1.60
N MET A 149 -7.21 1.59 -1.51
CA MET A 149 -7.07 2.30 -0.24
C MET A 149 -8.17 1.92 0.76
N PHE A 150 -9.40 1.68 0.30
CA PHE A 150 -10.49 1.23 1.16
C PHE A 150 -10.19 -0.15 1.75
N VAL A 151 -9.78 -1.09 0.90
CA VAL A 151 -9.44 -2.45 1.33
C VAL A 151 -8.25 -2.44 2.30
N ASN A 152 -7.19 -1.71 1.96
CA ASN A 152 -6.00 -1.59 2.82
C ASN A 152 -6.34 -1.02 4.20
N SER A 153 -7.32 -0.12 4.28
CA SER A 153 -7.79 0.42 5.55
C SER A 153 -8.47 -0.65 6.42
N ILE A 154 -9.30 -1.51 5.82
CA ILE A 154 -9.89 -2.66 6.53
C ILE A 154 -8.78 -3.61 7.01
N MET A 155 -7.80 -3.91 6.16
CA MET A 155 -6.69 -4.80 6.54
C MET A 155 -5.91 -4.26 7.73
N ALA A 156 -5.59 -2.97 7.73
CA ALA A 156 -4.82 -2.35 8.81
C ALA A 156 -5.64 -2.13 10.09
N LEU A 157 -6.91 -1.72 9.99
CA LEU A 157 -7.73 -1.33 11.15
C LEU A 157 -8.49 -2.50 11.79
N TYR A 158 -8.78 -3.56 11.03
CA TYR A 158 -9.54 -4.71 11.49
C TYR A 158 -8.69 -5.98 11.53
N PHE A 159 -8.14 -6.41 10.39
CA PHE A 159 -7.45 -7.70 10.32
C PHE A 159 -6.16 -7.73 11.14
N LEU A 160 -5.34 -6.69 11.07
CA LEU A 160 -4.10 -6.64 11.83
C LEU A 160 -4.29 -6.81 13.35
N PRO A 161 -5.16 -6.04 14.04
CA PRO A 161 -5.42 -6.26 15.47
C PRO A 161 -6.12 -7.61 15.73
N ARG A 162 -7.11 -7.98 14.92
CA ARG A 162 -7.85 -9.24 15.09
C ARG A 162 -6.93 -10.47 15.01
N PHE A 163 -6.04 -10.52 14.03
CA PHE A 163 -5.07 -11.62 13.87
C PHE A 163 -4.00 -11.63 14.95
N ALA A 164 -3.68 -10.46 15.53
CA ALA A 164 -2.76 -10.43 16.67
C ALA A 164 -3.38 -11.16 17.87
N GLU A 165 -4.69 -11.00 18.09
CA GLU A 165 -5.47 -11.62 19.18
C GLU A 165 -5.74 -13.12 18.98
N ILE A 166 -5.98 -13.58 17.76
CA ILE A 166 -6.33 -14.99 17.48
C ILE A 166 -5.16 -15.93 17.81
N GLU A 167 -5.33 -16.87 18.74
CA GLU A 167 -4.26 -17.80 19.14
C GLU A 167 -4.33 -19.18 18.46
N ASN A 168 -5.53 -19.60 18.02
CA ASN A 168 -5.75 -20.94 17.45
C ASN A 168 -5.99 -20.89 15.93
N LYS A 169 -5.69 -22.00 15.24
CA LYS A 169 -5.80 -22.09 13.77
C LYS A 169 -7.25 -22.07 13.29
N GLN A 170 -8.17 -22.64 14.06
CA GLN A 170 -9.58 -22.72 13.70
C GLN A 170 -10.23 -21.34 13.60
N GLU A 171 -10.00 -20.48 14.59
CA GLU A 171 -10.50 -19.10 14.60
C GLU A 171 -9.85 -18.26 13.50
N PHE A 172 -8.56 -18.47 13.20
CA PHE A 172 -7.91 -17.82 12.04
C PHE A 172 -8.57 -18.21 10.72
N ARG A 173 -8.85 -19.51 10.55
CA ARG A 173 -9.58 -20.03 9.40
C ARG A 173 -10.97 -19.39 9.31
N ASP A 174 -11.74 -19.42 10.40
CA ASP A 174 -13.11 -18.90 10.42
C ASP A 174 -13.15 -17.41 10.06
N GLU A 175 -12.20 -16.62 10.54
CA GLU A 175 -12.04 -15.21 10.22
C GLU A 175 -11.76 -14.96 8.72
N ILE A 176 -10.86 -15.77 8.11
CA ILE A 176 -10.58 -15.69 6.66
C ILE A 176 -11.81 -16.10 5.84
N PHE A 177 -12.50 -17.18 6.22
CA PHE A 177 -13.67 -17.65 5.50
C PHE A 177 -14.87 -16.73 5.65
N ASP A 178 -15.05 -16.09 6.80
CA ASP A 178 -16.06 -15.04 6.97
C ASP A 178 -15.76 -13.85 6.04
N PHE A 179 -14.52 -13.35 6.04
CA PHE A 179 -14.09 -12.29 5.11
C PHE A 179 -14.36 -12.63 3.64
N TYR A 180 -14.06 -13.88 3.24
CA TYR A 180 -14.32 -14.36 1.87
C TYR A 180 -15.81 -14.48 1.53
N LYS A 181 -16.68 -14.66 2.52
CA LYS A 181 -18.14 -14.72 2.32
C LYS A 181 -18.81 -13.36 2.42
N THR A 182 -18.26 -12.43 3.19
CA THR A 182 -18.90 -11.14 3.50
C THR A 182 -18.30 -10.01 2.69
N ILE A 183 -16.99 -9.76 2.80
CA ILE A 183 -16.35 -8.58 2.20
C ILE A 183 -15.93 -8.83 0.75
N ILE A 184 -15.40 -10.01 0.42
CA ILE A 184 -14.93 -10.33 -0.94
C ILE A 184 -16.04 -10.21 -2.00
N PRO A 185 -17.28 -10.69 -1.80
CA PRO A 185 -18.33 -10.52 -2.79
C PRO A 185 -18.70 -9.05 -3.02
N VAL A 186 -18.72 -8.24 -1.96
CA VAL A 186 -18.96 -6.79 -2.06
C VAL A 186 -17.82 -6.12 -2.81
N PHE A 187 -16.57 -6.50 -2.52
CA PHE A 187 -15.41 -6.00 -3.24
C PHE A 187 -15.41 -6.40 -4.72
N ALA A 188 -15.73 -7.66 -5.04
CA ALA A 188 -15.87 -8.15 -6.41
C ALA A 188 -16.95 -7.38 -7.17
N LEU A 189 -18.10 -7.11 -6.53
CA LEU A 189 -19.16 -6.30 -7.12
C LEU A 189 -18.69 -4.86 -7.38
N GLY A 190 -17.96 -4.26 -6.44
CA GLY A 190 -17.37 -2.93 -6.61
C GLY A 190 -16.38 -2.89 -7.78
N LEU A 191 -15.51 -3.90 -7.90
CA LEU A 191 -14.60 -4.05 -9.03
C LEU A 191 -15.34 -4.24 -10.37
N LEU A 192 -16.42 -5.01 -10.38
CA LEU A 192 -17.26 -5.17 -11.57
C LEU A 192 -17.90 -3.84 -11.98
N VAL A 193 -18.42 -3.06 -11.03
CA VAL A 193 -18.98 -1.73 -11.30
C VAL A 193 -17.90 -0.81 -11.87
N ILE A 194 -16.68 -0.81 -11.29
CA ILE A 194 -15.55 -0.03 -11.81
C ILE A 194 -15.21 -0.46 -13.25
N TYR A 195 -15.19 -1.76 -13.53
CA TYR A 195 -14.92 -2.27 -14.87
C TYR A 195 -15.97 -1.84 -15.90
N LEU A 196 -17.27 -1.85 -15.52
CA LEU A 196 -18.37 -1.40 -16.39
C LEU A 196 -18.35 0.12 -16.58
N LEU A 197 -17.98 0.87 -15.55
CA LEU A 197 -17.87 2.33 -15.59
C LEU A 197 -16.53 2.85 -16.10
N ARG A 198 -15.61 1.99 -16.54
CA ARG A 198 -14.26 2.41 -16.97
C ARG A 198 -14.24 3.55 -18.00
N PRO A 199 -15.12 3.65 -19.02
CA PRO A 199 -15.05 4.75 -19.98
C PRO A 199 -15.45 6.08 -19.34
N PHE A 200 -16.42 6.02 -18.41
CA PHE A 200 -16.82 7.19 -17.62
C PHE A 200 -15.71 7.62 -16.66
N ILE A 201 -15.04 6.66 -16.00
CA ILE A 201 -13.93 6.96 -15.06
C ILE A 201 -12.77 7.62 -15.81
N VAL A 202 -12.39 7.09 -16.98
CA VAL A 202 -11.29 7.64 -17.78
C VAL A 202 -11.62 9.05 -18.28
N THR A 203 -12.81 9.26 -18.86
CA THR A 203 -13.20 10.59 -19.36
C THR A 203 -13.45 11.62 -18.26
N LEU A 204 -13.85 11.20 -17.07
CA LEU A 204 -14.06 12.11 -15.92
C LEU A 204 -12.75 12.51 -15.24
N LEU A 205 -11.82 11.56 -15.05
CA LEU A 205 -10.61 11.77 -14.26
C LEU A 205 -9.38 12.10 -15.09
N LEU A 206 -9.37 11.76 -16.37
CA LEU A 206 -8.26 11.92 -17.29
C LEU A 206 -8.73 12.68 -18.56
N THR A 207 -7.81 12.92 -19.48
CA THR A 207 -8.12 13.54 -20.79
C THR A 207 -8.46 12.48 -21.83
N ASP A 208 -9.04 12.88 -22.96
CA ASP A 208 -9.36 11.98 -24.09
C ASP A 208 -8.13 11.22 -24.62
N GLU A 209 -6.92 11.73 -24.39
CA GLU A 209 -5.68 11.04 -24.76
C GLU A 209 -5.44 9.76 -23.95
N PHE A 210 -6.10 9.58 -22.81
CA PHE A 210 -5.99 8.43 -21.91
C PHE A 210 -7.07 7.36 -22.12
N ILE A 211 -7.91 7.47 -23.16
CA ILE A 211 -8.86 6.41 -23.55
C ILE A 211 -8.19 5.01 -23.62
N PRO A 212 -6.95 4.85 -24.14
CA PRO A 212 -6.29 3.53 -24.15
C PRO A 212 -6.10 2.86 -22.77
N VAL A 213 -6.16 3.63 -21.67
CA VAL A 213 -6.10 3.07 -20.31
C VAL A 213 -7.24 2.08 -20.07
N GLU A 214 -8.39 2.25 -20.74
CA GLU A 214 -9.54 1.33 -20.63
C GLU A 214 -9.18 -0.13 -20.90
N ASP A 215 -8.23 -0.39 -21.80
CA ASP A 215 -7.79 -1.74 -22.16
C ASP A 215 -6.95 -2.42 -21.06
N LEU A 216 -6.43 -1.64 -20.11
CA LEU A 216 -5.62 -2.10 -18.98
C LEU A 216 -6.48 -2.53 -17.79
N PHE A 217 -7.71 -2.00 -17.66
CA PHE A 217 -8.59 -2.24 -16.51
C PHE A 217 -8.84 -3.73 -16.25
N GLY A 218 -9.10 -4.52 -17.29
CA GLY A 218 -9.49 -5.93 -17.11
C GLY A 218 -8.44 -6.73 -16.34
N TRP A 219 -7.20 -6.73 -16.83
CA TRP A 219 -6.10 -7.45 -16.17
C TRP A 219 -5.71 -6.83 -14.82
N GLN A 220 -5.76 -5.49 -14.71
CA GLN A 220 -5.50 -4.81 -13.45
C GLN A 220 -6.49 -5.25 -12.36
N ILE A 221 -7.79 -5.21 -12.67
CA ILE A 221 -8.86 -5.56 -11.73
C ILE A 221 -8.79 -7.02 -11.32
N LEU A 222 -8.51 -7.93 -12.26
CA LEU A 222 -8.30 -9.35 -11.94
C LEU A 222 -7.11 -9.53 -11.00
N GLY A 223 -5.99 -8.85 -11.26
CA GLY A 223 -4.82 -8.89 -10.38
C GLY A 223 -5.11 -8.32 -8.99
N ASP A 224 -5.85 -7.22 -8.92
CA ASP A 224 -6.23 -6.59 -7.66
C ASP A 224 -7.20 -7.46 -6.84
N PHE A 225 -8.09 -8.20 -7.50
CA PHE A 225 -8.95 -9.17 -6.85
C PHE A 225 -8.13 -10.26 -6.16
N VAL A 226 -7.19 -10.89 -6.90
CA VAL A 226 -6.31 -11.93 -6.35
C VAL A 226 -5.34 -11.39 -5.30
N LYS A 227 -4.87 -10.16 -5.47
CA LYS A 227 -4.07 -9.44 -4.47
C LYS A 227 -4.82 -9.35 -3.15
N VAL A 228 -6.09 -8.96 -3.14
CA VAL A 228 -6.84 -8.86 -1.88
C VAL A 228 -7.04 -10.22 -1.22
N LEU A 229 -7.34 -11.26 -2.01
CA LEU A 229 -7.46 -12.64 -1.50
C LEU A 229 -6.17 -13.15 -0.84
N SER A 230 -5.01 -12.86 -1.44
CA SER A 230 -3.72 -13.29 -0.92
C SER A 230 -3.23 -12.45 0.25
N VAL A 231 -3.33 -11.13 0.13
CA VAL A 231 -2.82 -10.18 1.13
C VAL A 231 -3.56 -10.34 2.46
N VAL A 232 -4.88 -10.57 2.47
CA VAL A 232 -5.59 -10.77 3.75
C VAL A 232 -5.01 -11.93 4.55
N ILE A 233 -4.65 -13.05 3.92
CA ILE A 233 -3.99 -14.17 4.62
C ILE A 233 -2.58 -13.75 5.04
N ALA A 234 -1.83 -13.10 4.15
CA ALA A 234 -0.45 -12.69 4.39
C ALA A 234 -0.30 -11.67 5.55
N TYR A 235 -1.37 -10.93 5.92
CA TYR A 235 -1.38 -10.07 7.11
C TYR A 235 -1.07 -10.84 8.40
N GLN A 236 -1.31 -12.16 8.43
CA GLN A 236 -0.90 -13.04 9.52
C GLN A 236 0.61 -12.98 9.78
N PHE A 237 1.44 -12.80 8.74
CA PHE A 237 2.88 -12.68 8.91
C PHE A 237 3.27 -11.47 9.77
N ILE A 238 2.54 -10.37 9.60
CA ILE A 238 2.75 -9.15 10.39
C ILE A 238 2.19 -9.38 11.79
N ALA A 239 0.94 -9.85 11.90
CA ALA A 239 0.26 -10.06 13.18
C ALA A 239 1.01 -11.01 14.13
N LYS A 240 1.58 -12.09 13.59
CA LYS A 240 2.33 -13.12 14.35
C LYS A 240 3.85 -12.98 14.25
N LYS A 241 4.37 -11.87 13.73
CA LYS A 241 5.81 -11.59 13.62
C LYS A 241 6.60 -12.69 12.87
N MET A 242 6.00 -13.27 11.83
CA MET A 242 6.61 -14.33 11.01
C MET A 242 7.61 -13.74 9.99
N PHE A 243 8.72 -13.18 10.49
CA PHE A 243 9.69 -12.41 9.72
C PHE A 243 10.17 -13.09 8.44
N TRP A 244 10.66 -14.33 8.53
CA TRP A 244 11.23 -15.01 7.36
C TRP A 244 10.18 -15.34 6.30
N HIS A 245 8.97 -15.72 6.71
CA HIS A 245 7.87 -15.96 5.77
C HIS A 245 7.48 -14.68 5.03
N PHE A 246 7.40 -13.55 5.74
CA PHE A 246 7.18 -12.25 5.13
C PHE A 246 8.26 -11.92 4.09
N ILE A 247 9.54 -11.92 4.49
CA ILE A 247 10.63 -11.52 3.61
C ILE A 247 10.75 -12.42 2.37
N ILE A 248 10.65 -13.75 2.54
CA ILE A 248 10.79 -14.69 1.42
C ILE A 248 9.64 -14.52 0.42
N THR A 249 8.40 -14.45 0.90
CA THR A 249 7.22 -14.32 0.02
C THR A 249 7.15 -12.95 -0.64
N GLU A 250 7.58 -11.90 0.04
CA GLU A 250 7.71 -10.55 -0.51
C GLU A 250 8.75 -10.51 -1.64
N MET A 251 9.95 -11.04 -1.39
CA MET A 251 11.00 -11.10 -2.41
C MET A 251 10.56 -11.96 -3.61
N PHE A 252 9.84 -13.05 -3.37
CA PHE A 252 9.23 -13.85 -4.43
C PHE A 252 8.25 -13.03 -5.26
N LEU A 253 7.32 -12.30 -4.63
CA LEU A 253 6.37 -11.44 -5.33
C LEU A 253 7.08 -10.37 -6.16
N LEU A 254 8.10 -9.72 -5.61
CA LEU A 254 8.89 -8.70 -6.30
C LEU A 254 9.62 -9.25 -7.53
N LEU A 255 10.30 -10.38 -7.38
CA LEU A 255 11.01 -11.05 -8.48
C LEU A 255 10.03 -11.51 -9.56
N MET A 256 8.92 -12.15 -9.17
CA MET A 256 7.90 -12.57 -10.13
C MET A 256 7.29 -11.38 -10.86
N THR A 257 6.95 -10.30 -10.14
CA THR A 257 6.42 -9.07 -10.74
C THR A 257 7.41 -8.49 -11.74
N TYR A 258 8.69 -8.40 -11.40
CA TYR A 258 9.70 -7.90 -12.31
C TYR A 258 9.86 -8.80 -13.55
N PHE A 259 10.20 -10.08 -13.38
CA PHE A 259 10.50 -10.96 -14.50
C PHE A 259 9.30 -11.21 -15.41
N THR A 260 8.11 -11.41 -14.84
CA THR A 260 6.89 -11.57 -15.65
C THR A 260 6.53 -10.30 -16.38
N SER A 261 6.77 -9.11 -15.80
CA SER A 261 6.54 -7.84 -16.48
C SER A 261 7.47 -7.68 -17.68
N ILE A 262 8.78 -7.84 -17.50
CA ILE A 262 9.72 -7.73 -18.62
C ILE A 262 9.31 -8.68 -19.76
N TYR A 263 9.09 -9.95 -19.44
CA TYR A 263 8.70 -10.96 -20.43
C TYR A 263 7.38 -10.66 -21.15
N LEU A 264 6.34 -10.27 -20.40
CA LEU A 264 5.01 -10.05 -20.99
C LEU A 264 4.89 -8.69 -21.67
N ILE A 265 5.65 -7.68 -21.26
CA ILE A 265 5.71 -6.39 -21.95
C ILE A 265 6.30 -6.57 -23.34
N ASP A 266 7.35 -7.37 -23.49
CA ASP A 266 7.97 -7.62 -24.80
C ASP A 266 7.02 -8.34 -25.78
N ILE A 267 5.97 -9.02 -25.29
CA ILE A 267 5.01 -9.77 -26.10
C ILE A 267 3.71 -8.98 -26.32
N TYR A 268 3.20 -8.32 -25.28
CA TYR A 268 1.86 -7.72 -25.25
C TYR A 268 1.88 -6.19 -25.08
N GLY A 269 3.05 -5.57 -25.17
CA GLY A 269 3.24 -4.13 -24.92
C GLY A 269 2.88 -3.76 -23.48
N VAL A 270 2.41 -2.53 -23.27
CA VAL A 270 2.05 -2.02 -21.93
C VAL A 270 1.05 -2.91 -21.18
N LYS A 271 0.13 -3.55 -21.90
CA LYS A 271 -0.87 -4.46 -21.34
C LYS A 271 -0.21 -5.67 -20.67
N GLY A 272 0.96 -6.07 -21.16
CA GLY A 272 1.81 -7.09 -20.56
C GLY A 272 2.15 -6.81 -19.10
N ALA A 273 2.31 -5.55 -18.70
CA ALA A 273 2.58 -5.18 -17.31
C ALA A 273 1.38 -5.45 -16.39
N ASN A 274 0.14 -5.22 -16.86
CA ASN A 274 -1.08 -5.55 -16.09
C ASN A 274 -1.34 -7.06 -16.06
N ILE A 275 -1.01 -7.78 -17.14
CA ILE A 275 -1.05 -9.26 -17.14
C ILE A 275 -0.03 -9.79 -16.12
N ALA A 276 1.19 -9.24 -16.09
CA ALA A 276 2.23 -9.60 -15.15
C ALA A 276 1.82 -9.36 -13.69
N HIS A 277 1.14 -8.25 -13.40
CA HIS A 277 0.53 -7.99 -12.10
C HIS A 277 -0.43 -9.13 -11.70
N PHE A 278 -1.37 -9.49 -12.58
CA PHE A 278 -2.29 -10.59 -12.32
C PHE A 278 -1.57 -11.93 -12.08
N VAL A 279 -0.67 -12.32 -12.99
CA VAL A 279 0.09 -13.58 -12.90
C VAL A 279 0.92 -13.63 -11.61
N SER A 280 1.60 -12.54 -11.25
CA SER A 280 2.44 -12.48 -10.06
C SER A 280 1.63 -12.63 -8.78
N TYR A 281 0.44 -12.01 -8.70
CA TYR A 281 -0.44 -12.19 -7.54
C TYR A 281 -1.10 -13.57 -7.50
N VAL A 282 -1.38 -14.20 -8.64
CA VAL A 282 -1.82 -15.60 -8.68
C VAL A 282 -0.73 -16.53 -8.14
N LEU A 283 0.51 -16.39 -8.61
CA LEU A 283 1.63 -17.17 -8.11
C LEU A 283 1.88 -16.92 -6.62
N TYR A 284 1.84 -15.66 -6.19
CA TYR A 284 1.95 -15.31 -4.78
C TYR A 284 0.82 -15.92 -3.96
N TYR A 285 -0.42 -15.88 -4.43
CA TYR A 285 -1.55 -16.48 -3.73
C TYR A 285 -1.39 -17.99 -3.56
N ILE A 286 -0.92 -18.69 -4.59
CA ILE A 286 -0.60 -20.13 -4.50
C ILE A 286 0.44 -20.38 -3.40
N VAL A 287 1.52 -19.60 -3.35
CA VAL A 287 2.55 -19.72 -2.30
C VAL A 287 1.95 -19.48 -0.91
N ILE A 288 1.12 -18.46 -0.75
CA ILE A 288 0.43 -18.16 0.51
C ILE A 288 -0.51 -19.31 0.93
N LEU A 289 -1.26 -19.88 0.00
CA LEU A 289 -2.12 -21.04 0.26
C LEU A 289 -1.32 -22.29 0.62
N ILE A 290 -0.13 -22.48 0.06
CA ILE A 290 0.75 -23.59 0.45
C ILE A 290 1.26 -23.39 1.88
N ILE A 291 1.72 -22.18 2.22
CA ILE A 291 2.24 -21.85 3.57
C ILE A 291 1.15 -22.01 4.64
N PHE A 292 -0.07 -21.53 4.36
CA PHE A 292 -1.18 -21.58 5.31
C PHE A 292 -2.15 -22.74 5.09
N GLY A 293 -1.81 -23.68 4.20
CA GLY A 293 -2.73 -24.75 3.80
C GLY A 293 -3.17 -25.63 4.97
N SER A 294 -2.25 -25.98 5.87
CA SER A 294 -2.60 -26.75 7.08
C SER A 294 -3.56 -25.99 7.98
N SER A 295 -3.34 -24.69 8.18
CA SER A 295 -4.18 -23.83 9.04
C SER A 295 -5.54 -23.52 8.41
N LEU A 296 -5.60 -23.36 7.09
CA LEU A 296 -6.83 -23.00 6.38
C LEU A 296 -7.70 -24.21 6.03
N PHE A 297 -7.10 -25.39 5.79
CA PHE A 297 -7.83 -26.59 5.38
C PHE A 297 -7.94 -27.65 6.47
N GLY A 298 -7.32 -27.45 7.64
CA GLY A 298 -7.42 -28.35 8.79
C GLY A 298 -6.73 -29.69 8.57
N LEU A 299 -5.63 -29.71 7.82
CA LEU A 299 -4.92 -30.94 7.42
C LEU A 299 -4.01 -31.51 8.51
N ILE A 300 -3.86 -30.83 9.65
CA ILE A 300 -3.07 -31.30 10.80
C ILE A 300 -3.87 -30.95 12.07
N GLU A 301 -4.32 -31.97 12.80
CA GLU A 301 -4.86 -31.81 14.17
C GLU A 301 -3.80 -31.15 15.04
N ASP A 302 -4.20 -30.16 15.84
CA ASP A 302 -3.31 -29.52 16.79
C ASP A 302 -2.80 -30.58 17.77
N GLU A 303 -1.50 -30.89 17.74
CA GLU A 303 -0.87 -31.61 18.84
C GLU A 303 -1.14 -30.80 20.12
N PRO A 304 -1.69 -31.41 21.17
CA PRO A 304 -1.94 -30.71 22.41
C PRO A 304 -0.61 -30.17 22.91
N HIS A 305 -0.53 -28.85 23.07
CA HIS A 305 0.57 -28.22 23.78
C HIS A 305 0.60 -28.83 25.19
N ASP A 306 1.54 -29.76 25.42
CA ASP A 306 1.85 -30.27 26.74
C ASP A 306 2.22 -29.08 27.63
N LEU A 307 1.37 -28.83 28.63
CA LEU A 307 1.64 -27.96 29.75
C LEU A 307 2.67 -28.65 30.64
N THR A 308 3.95 -28.29 30.49
CA THR A 308 4.99 -28.49 31.51
C THR A 308 5.86 -27.26 31.64
#